data_AF-A0A239T935-F1
#
_entry.id   AF-A0A239T935-F1
#
_cell.length_a   1.000
_cell.length_b   1.000
_cell.length_c   1.000
_cell.angle_alpha   90.00
_cell.angle_beta   90.00
_cell.angle_gamma   90.00
#
_symmetry.space_group_name_H-M   'P 1'
#
loop_
_entity.id
_entity.type
_entity.pdbx_description
1 polymer ?
#
loop_
_entity_poly.entity_id
_entity_poly.type
_entity_poly.pdbx_seq_one_letter_code
_entity_poly.pdbx_strand_id
1 'polypeptide(L)'
;MKYVKIIMLTMCMVFCMTAISFASSFQTTDTKYGTIGSEGISGSFVENGYNIKIAFVPSGSQMTMYVGKDNNVIYNAKFAYHKYLRIDQVYDNNSGKYAYIIKASDYMDGGDGFVYLMGYDTQKDTWQVYVNPANYYNPLGKNAEPFIYESDGDIVLAYFQMGLHQPAQEYHFFWDENSNWFGYKDYGIVQH
;
A
#
# COMPACT_ATOMS: atom_id res chain seq x y z
N MET A 1 38.59 4.69 -42.24
CA MET A 1 38.21 3.66 -41.24
C MET A 1 38.18 4.18 -39.78
N LYS A 2 37.86 5.45 -39.51
CA LYS A 2 37.73 5.98 -38.13
C LYS A 2 36.28 6.17 -37.66
N TYR A 3 35.33 6.26 -38.59
CA TYR A 3 33.91 6.50 -38.28
C TYR A 3 33.09 5.21 -38.01
N VAL A 4 33.56 4.05 -38.47
CA VAL A 4 32.86 2.77 -38.27
C VAL A 4 32.92 2.30 -36.80
N LYS A 5 34.00 2.64 -36.08
CA LYS A 5 34.13 2.30 -34.64
C LYS A 5 33.24 3.15 -33.72
N ILE A 6 32.89 4.37 -34.12
CA ILE A 6 32.05 5.27 -33.29
C ILE A 6 30.57 4.86 -33.36
N ILE A 7 30.10 4.41 -34.53
CA ILE A 7 28.71 3.97 -34.73
C ILE A 7 28.43 2.67 -33.93
N MET A 8 29.42 1.78 -33.81
CA MET A 8 29.29 0.56 -33.02
C MET A 8 29.27 0.85 -31.50
N LEU A 9 29.91 1.93 -31.04
CA LEU A 9 29.89 2.33 -29.64
C LEU A 9 28.56 2.98 -29.24
N THR A 10 27.90 3.72 -30.14
CA THR A 10 26.58 4.31 -29.89
C THR A 10 25.44 3.29 -30.00
N MET A 11 25.55 2.23 -30.82
CA MET A 11 24.58 1.12 -30.78
C MET A 11 24.66 0.29 -29.49
N CYS A 12 25.83 0.20 -28.85
CA CYS A 12 25.95 -0.44 -27.53
C CYS A 12 25.46 0.45 -26.37
N MET A 13 25.42 1.78 -26.53
CA MET A 13 24.95 2.70 -25.48
C MET A 13 23.43 2.90 -25.45
N VAL A 14 22.73 2.62 -26.55
CA VAL A 14 21.25 2.78 -26.63
C VAL A 14 20.49 1.53 -26.16
N PHE A 15 21.19 0.41 -25.91
CA PHE A 15 20.62 -0.78 -25.26
C PHE A 15 20.95 -0.88 -23.76
N CYS A 16 21.42 0.21 -23.15
CA CYS A 16 21.58 0.34 -21.70
C CYS A 16 20.43 1.11 -21.03
N MET A 17 19.26 1.24 -21.68
CA MET A 17 18.03 1.43 -20.93
C MET A 17 17.59 0.05 -20.45
N THR A 18 18.14 -0.33 -19.30
CA THR A 18 17.60 -1.40 -18.48
C THR A 18 16.12 -1.09 -18.29
N ALA A 19 15.25 -1.76 -19.05
CA ALA A 19 13.94 -2.10 -18.55
C ALA A 19 14.22 -3.03 -17.37
N ILE A 20 14.56 -2.46 -16.21
CA ILE A 20 14.41 -3.15 -14.94
C ILE A 20 12.90 -3.26 -14.83
N SER A 21 12.37 -4.33 -15.37
CA SER A 21 11.09 -4.85 -14.95
C SER A 21 11.31 -5.20 -13.49
N PHE A 22 11.01 -4.24 -12.61
CA PHE A 22 10.70 -4.54 -11.23
C PHE A 22 9.40 -5.32 -11.31
N ALA A 23 9.50 -6.63 -11.47
CA ALA A 23 8.37 -7.49 -11.18
C ALA A 23 8.26 -7.47 -9.66
N SER A 24 7.58 -6.48 -9.08
CA SER A 24 7.01 -6.67 -7.75
C SER A 24 6.04 -7.84 -7.85
N SER A 25 6.12 -8.78 -6.90
CA SER A 25 5.16 -9.88 -6.83
C SER A 25 4.64 -9.93 -5.40
N PHE A 26 3.91 -8.88 -5.02
CA PHE A 26 3.17 -8.87 -3.78
C PHE A 26 2.10 -9.95 -3.79
N GLN A 27 1.91 -10.60 -2.66
CA GLN A 27 0.80 -11.51 -2.45
C GLN A 27 0.20 -11.25 -1.08
N THR A 28 -1.12 -11.30 -1.00
CA THR A 28 -1.79 -11.26 0.31
C THR A 28 -1.51 -12.55 1.08
N THR A 29 -0.84 -12.45 2.23
CA THR A 29 -0.44 -13.60 3.06
C THR A 29 -1.38 -13.87 4.22
N ASP A 30 -2.04 -12.83 4.74
CA ASP A 30 -3.05 -12.96 5.79
C ASP A 30 -4.01 -11.77 5.75
N THR A 31 -5.26 -12.01 6.12
CA THR A 31 -6.31 -10.98 6.18
C THR A 31 -7.02 -11.06 7.52
N LYS A 32 -7.16 -9.93 8.20
CA LYS A 32 -7.99 -9.78 9.40
C LYS A 32 -9.04 -8.72 9.15
N TYR A 33 -10.30 -9.04 9.42
CA TYR A 33 -11.40 -8.12 9.20
C TYR A 33 -12.50 -8.31 10.25
N GLY A 34 -13.30 -7.27 10.46
CA GLY A 34 -14.44 -7.33 11.36
C GLY A 34 -15.01 -5.97 11.74
N THR A 35 -16.01 -6.00 12.61
CA THR A 35 -16.65 -4.80 13.17
C THR A 35 -15.83 -4.27 14.35
N ILE A 36 -15.62 -2.96 14.40
CA ILE A 36 -14.97 -2.28 15.53
C ILE A 36 -15.99 -2.12 16.67
N GLY A 37 -15.94 -3.05 17.63
CA GLY A 37 -16.76 -3.01 18.85
C GLY A 37 -16.25 -2.02 19.90
N SER A 38 -16.91 -1.93 21.06
CA SER A 38 -16.54 -1.01 22.15
C SER A 38 -15.12 -1.21 22.69
N GLU A 39 -14.65 -2.46 22.73
CA GLU A 39 -13.28 -2.83 23.14
C GLU A 39 -12.25 -2.68 22.00
N GLY A 40 -12.72 -2.28 20.81
CA GLY A 40 -11.91 -2.24 19.60
C GLY A 40 -11.82 -3.57 18.86
N ILE A 41 -10.88 -3.64 17.93
CA ILE A 41 -10.55 -4.82 17.11
C ILE A 41 -9.03 -4.89 16.95
N SER A 42 -8.48 -6.09 16.79
CA SER A 42 -7.05 -6.25 16.49
C SER A 42 -6.76 -7.43 15.57
N GLY A 43 -5.64 -7.34 14.86
CA GLY A 43 -5.03 -8.43 14.10
C GLY A 43 -3.58 -8.63 14.54
N SER A 44 -3.11 -9.88 14.54
CA SER A 44 -1.70 -10.23 14.77
C SER A 44 -1.19 -10.93 13.52
N PHE A 45 -0.02 -10.50 13.06
CA PHE A 45 0.59 -10.93 11.80
C PHE A 45 2.03 -11.37 12.05
N VAL A 46 2.39 -12.52 11.52
CA VAL A 46 3.78 -13.02 11.61
C VAL A 46 4.61 -12.33 10.53
N GLU A 47 5.75 -11.78 10.92
CA GLU A 47 6.72 -11.15 10.03
C GLU A 47 8.12 -11.56 10.50
N ASN A 48 8.92 -12.21 9.65
CA ASN A 48 10.34 -12.48 9.90
C ASN A 48 10.67 -13.06 11.30
N GLY A 49 9.79 -13.90 11.85
CA GLY A 49 9.97 -14.54 13.17
C GLY A 49 9.46 -13.75 14.38
N TYR A 50 8.90 -12.55 14.18
CA TYR A 50 8.18 -11.78 15.21
C TYR A 50 6.70 -11.56 14.83
N ASN A 51 5.92 -11.00 15.76
CA ASN A 51 4.53 -10.63 15.54
C ASN A 51 4.37 -9.12 15.51
N ILE A 52 3.71 -8.62 14.46
CA ILE A 52 3.16 -7.28 14.39
C ILE A 52 1.68 -7.36 14.78
N LYS A 53 1.30 -6.65 15.84
CA LYS A 53 -0.09 -6.52 16.28
C LYS A 53 -0.61 -5.14 15.90
N ILE A 54 -1.69 -5.08 15.12
CA ILE A 54 -2.36 -3.83 14.77
C ILE A 54 -3.73 -3.83 15.44
N ALA A 55 -4.03 -2.81 16.24
CA ALA A 55 -5.29 -2.67 16.95
C ALA A 55 -5.92 -1.31 16.69
N PHE A 56 -7.25 -1.26 16.63
CA PHE A 56 -8.03 -0.04 16.57
C PHE A 56 -8.97 0.01 17.77
N VAL A 57 -8.84 1.06 18.58
CA VAL A 57 -9.63 1.25 19.80
C VAL A 57 -10.48 2.52 19.67
N PRO A 58 -11.81 2.43 19.72
CA PRO A 58 -12.69 3.58 19.57
C PRO A 58 -12.70 4.48 20.81
N SER A 59 -12.94 5.77 20.59
CA SER A 59 -13.13 6.78 21.62
C SER A 59 -14.03 7.90 21.07
N GLY A 60 -15.34 7.78 21.32
CA GLY A 60 -16.33 8.72 20.78
C GLY A 60 -16.36 8.70 19.25
N SER A 61 -16.17 9.86 18.61
CA SER A 61 -16.11 10.01 17.15
C SER A 61 -14.74 9.70 16.54
N GLN A 62 -13.77 9.26 17.36
CA GLN A 62 -12.42 8.93 16.95
C GLN A 62 -12.11 7.46 17.23
N MET A 63 -11.05 6.96 16.62
CA MET A 63 -10.39 5.72 17.02
C MET A 63 -8.88 5.90 16.98
N THR A 64 -8.17 5.20 17.87
CA THR A 64 -6.71 5.19 17.89
C THR A 64 -6.23 3.86 17.36
N MET A 65 -5.41 3.92 16.31
CA MET A 65 -4.61 2.79 15.86
C MET A 65 -3.41 2.63 16.79
N TYR A 66 -3.11 1.41 17.21
CA TYR A 66 -1.88 1.03 17.90
C TYR A 66 -1.20 -0.06 17.11
N VAL A 67 0.11 0.05 16.94
CA VAL A 67 0.94 -1.02 16.39
C VAL A 67 1.90 -1.47 17.46
N GLY A 68 1.87 -2.76 17.75
CA GLY A 68 2.77 -3.42 18.68
C GLY A 68 3.74 -4.36 17.96
N LYS A 69 4.98 -4.39 18.42
CA LYS A 69 6.01 -5.37 18.07
C LYS A 69 6.62 -5.90 19.36
N ASP A 70 6.68 -7.22 19.50
CA ASP A 70 7.25 -7.88 20.70
C ASP A 70 6.69 -7.36 22.04
N ASN A 71 5.37 -7.13 22.07
CA ASN A 71 4.60 -6.57 23.20
C ASN A 71 4.85 -5.08 23.52
N ASN A 72 5.68 -4.38 22.76
CA ASN A 72 5.87 -2.93 22.88
C ASN A 72 5.05 -2.19 21.83
N VAL A 73 4.37 -1.12 22.21
CA VAL A 73 3.71 -0.22 21.25
C VAL A 73 4.79 0.62 20.55
N ILE A 74 4.92 0.44 19.24
CA ILE A 74 5.91 1.15 18.40
C ILE A 74 5.29 2.30 17.60
N TYR A 75 3.97 2.35 17.49
CA TYR A 75 3.26 3.41 16.79
C TYR A 75 1.85 3.58 17.31
N ASN A 76 1.37 4.83 17.28
CA ASN A 76 -0.04 5.12 17.44
C ASN A 76 -0.45 6.33 16.59
N ALA A 77 -1.69 6.33 16.12
CA ALA A 77 -2.26 7.46 15.38
C ALA A 77 -3.78 7.52 15.58
N LYS A 78 -4.34 8.72 15.51
CA LYS A 78 -5.77 8.97 15.63
C LYS A 78 -6.43 9.09 14.26
N PHE A 79 -7.59 8.47 14.13
CA PHE A 79 -8.44 8.50 12.94
C PHE A 79 -9.88 8.86 13.32
N ALA A 80 -10.68 9.29 12.36
CA ALA A 80 -12.13 9.29 12.52
C ALA A 80 -12.61 7.85 12.75
N TYR A 81 -13.62 7.68 13.60
CA TYR A 81 -14.23 6.38 13.82
C TYR A 81 -14.93 5.89 12.54
N HIS A 82 -14.72 4.62 12.22
CA HIS A 82 -15.48 3.89 11.21
C HIS A 82 -15.92 2.53 11.76
N LYS A 83 -17.00 1.99 11.21
CA LYS A 83 -17.63 0.77 11.77
C LYS A 83 -16.84 -0.52 11.51
N TYR A 84 -16.23 -0.66 10.34
CA TYR A 84 -15.58 -1.89 9.89
C TYR A 84 -14.10 -1.65 9.66
N LEU A 85 -13.29 -2.68 9.94
CA LEU A 85 -11.85 -2.70 9.67
C LEU A 85 -11.52 -3.92 8.82
N ARG A 86 -10.60 -3.73 7.87
CA ARG A 86 -9.88 -4.79 7.16
C ARG A 86 -8.39 -4.45 7.14
N ILE A 87 -7.57 -5.45 7.40
CA ILE A 87 -6.12 -5.39 7.30
C ILE A 87 -5.67 -6.57 6.46
N ASP A 88 -5.10 -6.30 5.30
CA ASP A 88 -4.43 -7.31 4.47
C ASP A 88 -2.92 -7.15 4.65
N GLN A 89 -2.25 -8.21 5.12
CA GLN A 89 -0.79 -8.30 5.06
C GLN A 89 -0.40 -8.75 3.66
N VAL A 90 0.46 -7.96 3.01
CA VAL A 90 1.01 -8.27 1.70
C VAL A 90 2.52 -8.49 1.82
N TYR A 91 3.03 -9.46 1.07
CA TYR A 91 4.44 -9.86 1.08
C TYR A 91 4.98 -9.86 -0.34
N ASP A 92 6.09 -9.18 -0.57
CA ASP A 92 6.82 -9.29 -1.82
C ASP A 92 7.88 -10.38 -1.75
N ASN A 93 7.69 -11.42 -2.56
CA ASN A 93 8.60 -12.58 -2.62
C ASN A 93 10.03 -12.21 -3.08
N ASN A 94 10.21 -11.07 -3.76
CA ASN A 94 11.51 -10.68 -4.30
C ASN A 94 12.35 -9.90 -3.28
N SER A 95 11.76 -8.91 -2.62
CA SER A 95 12.43 -8.10 -1.59
C SER A 95 12.38 -8.71 -0.18
N GLY A 96 11.46 -9.65 0.04
CA GLY A 96 11.14 -10.16 1.38
C GLY A 96 10.42 -9.14 2.26
N LYS A 97 9.85 -8.08 1.66
CA LYS A 97 9.20 -6.99 2.39
C LYS A 97 7.74 -7.29 2.67
N TYR A 98 7.33 -6.93 3.88
CA TYR A 98 5.93 -6.93 4.28
C TYR A 98 5.38 -5.50 4.26
N ALA A 99 4.13 -5.37 3.84
CA ALA A 99 3.34 -4.17 4.00
C ALA A 99 1.91 -4.55 4.39
N TYR A 100 1.13 -3.54 4.78
CA TYR A 100 -0.21 -3.71 5.31
C TYR A 100 -1.14 -2.73 4.64
N ILE A 101 -2.13 -3.26 3.93
CA ILE A 101 -3.25 -2.48 3.42
C ILE A 101 -4.26 -2.39 4.55
N ILE A 102 -4.41 -1.21 5.13
CA ILE A 102 -5.29 -0.97 6.28
C ILE A 102 -6.44 -0.11 5.81
N LYS A 103 -7.64 -0.67 5.85
CA LYS A 103 -8.88 -0.03 5.43
C LYS A 103 -9.87 0.01 6.59
N ALA A 104 -10.47 1.17 6.83
CA ALA A 104 -11.66 1.28 7.66
C ALA A 104 -12.78 1.97 6.89
N SER A 105 -14.01 1.50 7.07
CA SER A 105 -15.19 1.99 6.34
C SER A 105 -16.47 1.88 7.17
N ASP A 106 -17.45 2.69 6.85
CA ASP A 106 -18.79 2.60 7.47
C ASP A 106 -19.69 1.53 6.83
N TYR A 107 -19.28 1.01 5.67
CA TYR A 107 -19.95 -0.05 4.93
C TYR A 107 -19.06 -1.30 4.81
N MET A 108 -19.66 -2.50 4.87
CA MET A 108 -18.92 -3.78 4.80
C MET A 108 -18.24 -3.97 3.44
N ASP A 109 -18.90 -3.55 2.36
CA ASP A 109 -18.38 -3.70 1.00
C ASP A 109 -17.36 -2.60 0.65
N GLY A 110 -17.06 -1.70 1.60
CA GLY A 110 -16.25 -0.51 1.40
C GLY A 110 -17.07 0.74 1.07
N GLY A 111 -16.39 1.89 1.05
CA GLY A 111 -17.00 3.21 0.89
C GLY A 111 -17.03 3.98 2.20
N ASP A 112 -16.91 5.30 2.11
CA ASP A 112 -16.80 6.24 3.25
C ASP A 112 -15.86 5.78 4.38
N GLY A 113 -14.58 6.13 4.24
CA GLY A 113 -13.58 5.92 5.27
C GLY A 113 -12.15 6.23 4.83
N PHE A 114 -11.19 5.40 5.23
CA PHE A 114 -9.80 5.56 4.81
C PHE A 114 -9.18 4.25 4.37
N VAL A 115 -8.13 4.38 3.56
CA VAL A 115 -7.22 3.30 3.22
C VAL A 115 -5.78 3.82 3.20
N TYR A 116 -4.85 3.05 3.75
CA TYR A 116 -3.42 3.35 3.73
C TYR A 116 -2.62 2.09 3.43
N LEU A 117 -1.48 2.26 2.75
CA LEU A 117 -0.41 1.27 2.77
C LEU A 117 0.56 1.68 3.86
N MET A 118 0.75 0.83 4.85
CA MET A 118 1.65 1.07 5.97
C MET A 118 2.56 -0.13 6.17
N GLY A 119 3.61 0.03 6.98
CA GLY A 119 4.39 -1.12 7.41
C GLY A 119 5.57 -0.72 8.27
N TYR A 120 6.35 -1.73 8.64
CA TYR A 120 7.49 -1.57 9.51
C TYR A 120 8.77 -1.43 8.68
N ASP A 121 9.54 -0.38 8.97
CA ASP A 121 10.86 -0.15 8.41
C ASP A 121 11.90 -0.82 9.30
N THR A 122 12.40 -1.99 8.89
CA THR A 122 13.41 -2.73 9.66
C THR A 122 14.74 -1.98 9.78
N GLN A 123 15.05 -1.05 8.86
CA GLN A 123 16.29 -0.28 8.90
C GLN A 123 16.20 0.88 9.90
N LYS A 124 15.03 1.53 9.98
CA LYS A 124 14.80 2.64 10.89
C LYS A 124 14.22 2.23 12.24
N ASP A 125 13.77 0.98 12.37
CA ASP A 125 13.05 0.47 13.54
C ASP A 125 11.76 1.28 13.84
N THR A 126 11.00 1.60 12.78
CA THR A 126 9.80 2.45 12.90
C THR A 126 8.66 1.97 12.02
N TRP A 127 7.42 2.10 12.50
CA TRP A 127 6.23 2.01 11.65
C TRP A 127 6.06 3.29 10.82
N GLN A 128 5.70 3.15 9.55
CA GLN A 128 5.50 4.27 8.64
C GLN A 128 4.32 4.09 7.69
N VAL A 129 3.79 5.21 7.21
CA VAL A 129 2.82 5.25 6.10
C VAL A 129 3.61 5.33 4.80
N TYR A 130 3.48 4.31 3.96
CA TYR A 130 4.10 4.27 2.63
C TYR A 130 3.25 4.99 1.59
N VAL A 131 1.94 4.71 1.59
CA VAL A 131 0.98 5.29 0.64
C VAL A 131 -0.18 5.91 1.40
N ASN A 132 -0.31 7.23 1.25
CA ASN A 132 -1.48 7.99 1.62
C ASN A 132 -2.18 8.47 0.34
N PRO A 133 -3.42 8.01 0.04
CA PRO A 133 -4.16 8.46 -1.13
C PRO A 133 -4.32 9.99 -1.25
N ALA A 134 -4.24 10.76 -0.17
CA ALA A 134 -4.30 12.22 -0.25
C ALA A 134 -3.10 12.84 -1.01
N ASN A 135 -2.01 12.09 -1.20
CA ASN A 135 -0.78 12.58 -1.84
C ASN A 135 -0.71 12.30 -3.35
N TYR A 136 -1.72 11.64 -3.92
CA TYR A 136 -1.76 11.28 -5.34
C TYR A 136 -2.83 12.08 -6.05
N TYR A 137 -2.63 12.33 -7.35
CA TYR A 137 -3.61 13.06 -8.13
C TYR A 137 -4.89 12.24 -8.26
N ASN A 138 -6.02 12.89 -7.96
CA ASN A 138 -7.35 12.33 -8.05
C ASN A 138 -8.19 13.21 -9.00
N PRO A 139 -8.49 12.75 -10.23
CA PRO A 139 -9.19 13.55 -11.22
C PRO A 139 -10.65 13.87 -10.86
N LEU A 140 -11.26 13.09 -9.96
CA LEU A 140 -12.65 13.25 -9.54
C LEU A 140 -12.80 14.04 -8.22
N GLY A 141 -11.67 14.38 -7.59
CA GLY A 141 -11.64 15.04 -6.29
C GLY A 141 -12.50 14.33 -5.26
N LYS A 142 -13.39 15.07 -4.60
CA LYS A 142 -14.28 14.55 -3.54
C LYS A 142 -15.28 13.47 -4.00
N ASN A 143 -15.45 13.28 -5.31
CA ASN A 143 -16.39 12.30 -5.86
C ASN A 143 -15.75 10.93 -6.15
N ALA A 144 -14.46 10.78 -5.82
CA ALA A 144 -13.76 9.51 -5.89
C ALA A 144 -13.46 8.95 -4.51
N GLU A 145 -13.59 7.64 -4.41
CA GLU A 145 -13.18 6.86 -3.26
C GLU A 145 -11.85 6.16 -3.57
N PRO A 146 -10.83 6.30 -2.71
CA PRO A 146 -9.57 5.59 -2.88
C PRO A 146 -9.68 4.16 -2.37
N PHE A 147 -9.13 3.24 -3.14
CA PHE A 147 -8.95 1.84 -2.78
C PHE A 147 -7.49 1.46 -2.96
N ILE A 148 -6.94 0.72 -2.00
CA ILE A 148 -5.64 0.06 -2.17
C ILE A 148 -5.89 -1.44 -2.10
N TYR A 149 -5.35 -2.19 -3.05
CA TYR A 149 -5.51 -3.64 -3.13
C TYR A 149 -4.27 -4.26 -3.80
N GLU A 150 -4.06 -5.56 -3.59
CA GLU A 150 -3.08 -6.31 -4.37
C GLU A 150 -3.78 -6.94 -5.58
N SER A 151 -3.18 -6.82 -6.75
CA SER A 151 -3.67 -7.40 -8.01
C SER A 151 -2.49 -7.80 -8.88
N ASP A 152 -2.46 -9.08 -9.26
CA ASP A 152 -1.46 -9.66 -10.15
C ASP A 152 0.00 -9.37 -9.76
N GLY A 153 0.29 -9.29 -8.45
CA GLY A 153 1.63 -9.00 -7.94
C GLY A 153 1.92 -7.52 -7.68
N ASP A 154 1.04 -6.62 -8.11
CA ASP A 154 1.16 -5.19 -7.84
C ASP A 154 0.29 -4.78 -6.66
N ILE A 155 0.76 -3.82 -5.87
CA ILE A 155 -0.13 -3.05 -5.00
C ILE A 155 -0.66 -1.89 -5.82
N VAL A 156 -1.98 -1.79 -5.96
CA VAL A 156 -2.66 -0.78 -6.78
C VAL A 156 -3.39 0.20 -5.86
N LEU A 157 -3.17 1.50 -6.05
CA LEU A 157 -4.09 2.56 -5.60
C LEU A 157 -4.98 2.94 -6.76
N ALA A 158 -6.27 2.76 -6.60
CA ALA A 158 -7.27 3.17 -7.58
C ALA A 158 -8.26 4.18 -6.99
N TYR A 159 -8.67 5.15 -7.80
CA TYR A 159 -9.73 6.09 -7.47
C TYR A 159 -10.99 5.72 -8.26
N PHE A 160 -12.00 5.21 -7.58
CA PHE A 160 -13.27 4.85 -8.22
C PHE A 160 -14.26 6.01 -8.12
N GLN A 161 -14.98 6.28 -9.20
CA GLN A 161 -16.16 7.14 -9.12
C GLN A 161 -17.24 6.39 -8.33
N MET A 162 -17.86 7.06 -7.36
CA MET A 162 -18.98 6.47 -6.62
C MET A 162 -20.06 5.95 -7.58
N GLY A 163 -20.41 4.66 -7.44
CA GLY A 163 -21.43 4.00 -8.26
C GLY A 163 -20.96 3.48 -9.63
N LEU A 164 -19.67 3.61 -9.98
CA LEU A 164 -19.06 2.99 -11.16
C LEU A 164 -17.98 1.99 -10.76
N HIS A 165 -17.86 0.91 -11.54
CA HIS A 165 -16.86 -0.14 -11.31
C HIS A 165 -15.51 0.13 -11.97
N GLN A 166 -15.43 1.11 -12.88
CA GLN A 166 -14.18 1.42 -13.58
C GLN A 166 -13.40 2.50 -12.82
N PRO A 167 -12.09 2.32 -12.59
CA PRO A 167 -11.27 3.31 -11.93
C PRO A 167 -11.07 4.53 -12.84
N ALA A 168 -11.08 5.72 -12.25
CA ALA A 168 -10.77 6.96 -12.93
C ALA A 168 -9.26 7.29 -12.91
N GLN A 169 -8.49 6.61 -12.07
CA GLN A 169 -7.05 6.79 -11.95
C GLN A 169 -6.45 5.59 -11.21
N GLU A 170 -5.35 5.04 -11.70
CA GLU A 170 -4.58 3.99 -11.02
C GLU A 170 -3.09 4.31 -10.88
N TYR A 171 -2.53 3.87 -9.76
CA TYR A 171 -1.09 3.90 -9.47
C TYR A 171 -0.65 2.51 -9.04
N HIS A 172 0.36 1.97 -9.71
CA HIS A 172 0.91 0.66 -9.40
C HIS A 172 2.23 0.84 -8.64
N PHE A 173 2.28 0.31 -7.43
CA PHE A 173 3.42 0.42 -6.54
C PHE A 173 4.32 -0.80 -6.63
N PHE A 174 5.62 -0.53 -6.63
CA PHE A 174 6.67 -1.53 -6.57
C PHE A 174 7.67 -1.15 -5.48
N TRP A 175 8.28 -2.14 -4.85
CA TRP A 175 9.34 -1.88 -3.88
C TRP A 175 10.62 -1.48 -4.62
N ASP A 176 11.18 -0.31 -4.28
CA ASP A 176 12.49 0.12 -4.77
C ASP A 176 13.54 -0.05 -3.67
N GLU A 177 14.38 -1.07 -3.84
CA GLU A 177 15.46 -1.40 -2.90
C GLU A 177 16.47 -0.26 -2.73
N ASN A 178 16.66 0.58 -3.76
CA ASN A 178 17.66 1.66 -3.68
C ASN A 178 17.22 2.78 -2.74
N SER A 179 15.92 3.07 -2.70
CA SER A 179 15.36 4.10 -1.83
C SER A 179 14.81 3.55 -0.51
N ASN A 180 14.71 2.21 -0.36
CA ASN A 180 14.01 1.54 0.74
C ASN A 180 12.59 2.13 0.92
N TRP A 181 11.92 2.34 -0.22
CA TRP A 181 10.59 2.94 -0.31
C TRP A 181 9.80 2.37 -1.49
N PHE A 182 8.51 2.65 -1.53
CA PHE A 182 7.66 2.32 -2.67
C PHE A 182 7.84 3.34 -3.80
N GLY A 183 8.35 2.87 -4.93
CA GLY A 183 8.20 3.56 -6.21
C GLY A 183 6.79 3.33 -6.76
N TYR A 184 6.38 4.15 -7.74
CA TYR A 184 5.11 3.95 -8.42
C TYR A 184 5.16 4.29 -9.90
N LYS A 185 4.23 3.70 -10.65
CA LYS A 185 3.89 4.06 -12.02
C LYS A 185 2.46 4.59 -12.05
N ASP A 186 2.28 5.74 -12.67
CA ASP A 186 0.97 6.31 -12.97
C ASP A 186 0.44 5.69 -14.28
N TYR A 187 -0.67 4.97 -14.19
CA TYR A 187 -1.31 4.32 -15.33
C TYR A 187 -2.48 5.13 -15.92
N GLY A 188 -2.82 6.28 -15.30
CA GLY A 188 -3.94 7.11 -15.71
C GLY A 188 -5.29 6.42 -15.58
N ILE A 189 -6.20 6.74 -16.50
CA ILE A 189 -7.51 6.08 -16.62
C ILE A 189 -7.28 4.75 -17.34
N VAL A 190 -7.34 3.64 -16.60
CA VAL A 190 -7.27 2.31 -17.19
C VAL A 190 -8.65 1.99 -17.77
N GLN A 191 -8.79 2.11 -19.10
CA GLN A 191 -9.93 1.53 -19.81
C GLN A 191 -9.68 0.03 -19.94
N HIS A 192 -10.32 -0.77 -19.07
CA HIS A 192 -10.43 -2.21 -19.25
C HIS A 192 -11.55 -2.57 -20.22
#